data_AF-A0A2C6ATW8-F1
#
_entry.id   AF-A0A2C6ATW8-F1
#
_cell.length_a   1.000
_cell.length_b   1.000
_cell.length_c   1.000
_cell.angle_alpha   90.00
_cell.angle_beta   90.00
_cell.angle_gamma   90.00
#
_symmetry.space_group_name_H-M   'P 1'
#
loop_
_entity.id
_entity.type
_entity.pdbx_description
1 polymer ?
#
loop_
_entity_poly.entity_id
_entity_poly.type
_entity_poly.pdbx_seq_one_letter_code
_entity_poly.pdbx_strand_id
1 'polypeptide(L)'
;QDILQSIRHNNFKRFENIVKKNLAKKEKVSKQMLVALKSLKKYMKHIENMFKSNITNGLIEGLNNKIKSIKRTAFGYSNFSNFKKRILIQAGIISISA
;
A
#
# COMPACT_ATOMS: atom_id res chain seq x y z
N GLN A 1 -15.04 -6.39 -11.68
CA GLN A 1 -15.19 -7.11 -10.40
C GLN A 1 -14.25 -8.33 -10.27
N ASP A 2 -13.75 -8.91 -11.37
CA ASP A 2 -12.94 -10.15 -11.34
C ASP A 2 -11.60 -10.07 -10.61
N ILE A 3 -10.91 -8.92 -10.69
CA ILE A 3 -9.61 -8.72 -10.00
C ILE A 3 -9.78 -8.85 -8.49
N LEU A 4 -10.78 -8.17 -7.91
CA LEU A 4 -11.05 -8.22 -6.47
C LEU A 4 -11.44 -9.63 -6.01
N GLN A 5 -12.26 -10.34 -6.80
CA GLN A 5 -12.61 -11.74 -6.54
C GLN A 5 -11.35 -12.63 -6.50
N SER A 6 -10.43 -12.47 -7.47
CA SER A 6 -9.20 -13.27 -7.50
C SER A 6 -8.30 -13.04 -6.28
N ILE A 7 -8.26 -11.81 -5.74
CA ILE A 7 -7.52 -11.47 -4.52
C ILE A 7 -8.20 -12.09 -3.29
N ARG A 8 -9.53 -11.97 -3.17
CA ARG A 8 -10.29 -12.52 -2.03
C ARG A 8 -10.14 -14.05 -1.90
N HIS A 9 -10.09 -14.75 -3.02
CA HIS A 9 -9.92 -16.21 -3.08
C HIS A 9 -8.46 -16.65 -3.17
N ASN A 10 -7.52 -15.73 -2.94
CA ASN A 10 -6.08 -15.96 -3.01
C ASN A 10 -5.60 -16.72 -4.27
N ASN A 11 -6.25 -16.47 -5.41
CA ASN A 11 -5.97 -17.17 -6.66
C ASN A 11 -5.10 -16.31 -7.59
N PHE A 12 -3.78 -16.41 -7.40
CA PHE A 12 -2.81 -15.64 -8.16
C PHE A 12 -2.85 -15.93 -9.67
N LYS A 13 -2.99 -17.20 -10.08
CA LYS A 13 -3.08 -17.57 -11.51
C LYS A 13 -4.25 -16.87 -12.20
N ARG A 14 -5.42 -16.84 -11.53
CA ARG A 14 -6.60 -16.13 -12.04
C ARG A 14 -6.34 -14.62 -12.11
N PHE A 15 -5.75 -14.04 -11.07
CA PHE A 15 -5.37 -12.62 -11.06
C PHE A 15 -4.46 -12.27 -12.24
N GLU A 16 -3.38 -13.02 -12.44
CA GLU A 16 -2.39 -12.78 -13.49
C GLU A 16 -3.03 -12.83 -14.89
N ASN A 17 -3.85 -13.85 -15.14
CA ASN A 17 -4.56 -14.01 -16.40
C ASN A 17 -5.51 -12.84 -16.69
N ILE A 18 -6.22 -12.34 -15.66
CA ILE A 18 -7.10 -11.17 -15.80
C ILE A 18 -6.29 -9.93 -16.16
N VAL A 19 -5.17 -9.68 -15.48
CA VAL A 19 -4.31 -8.50 -15.76
C VAL A 19 -3.77 -8.55 -17.19
N LYS A 20 -3.23 -9.70 -17.63
CA LYS A 20 -2.72 -9.90 -18.99
C LYS A 20 -3.81 -9.70 -20.05
N LYS A 21 -5.00 -10.27 -19.83
CA LYS A 21 -6.15 -10.14 -20.74
C LYS A 21 -6.63 -8.70 -20.89
N ASN A 22 -6.69 -7.94 -19.80
CA ASN A 22 -7.11 -6.53 -19.84
C ASN A 22 -6.07 -5.62 -20.50
N LEU A 23 -4.78 -5.93 -20.34
CA LEU A 23 -3.69 -5.23 -21.04
C LEU A 23 -3.70 -5.45 -22.56
N ALA A 24 -4.12 -6.63 -23.03
CA ALA A 24 -4.26 -6.92 -24.45
C ALA A 24 -5.45 -6.17 -25.08
N LYS A 25 -6.54 -5.96 -24.33
CA LYS A 25 -7.76 -5.28 -24.80
C LYS A 25 -7.68 -3.75 -24.65
N LYS A 26 -6.63 -3.14 -25.20
CA LYS A 26 -6.32 -1.70 -25.03
C LYS A 26 -7.49 -0.75 -25.38
N GLU A 27 -8.31 -1.10 -26.36
CA GLU A 27 -9.42 -0.26 -26.84
C GLU A 27 -10.60 -0.13 -25.86
N LYS A 28 -10.76 -1.08 -24.93
CA LYS A 28 -11.88 -1.10 -23.98
C LYS A 28 -11.51 -0.56 -22.59
N VAL A 29 -10.31 -0.02 -22.43
CA VAL A 29 -9.75 0.34 -21.12
C VAL A 29 -9.31 1.80 -21.12
N SER A 30 -9.74 2.55 -20.10
CA SER A 30 -9.35 3.96 -19.95
C SER A 30 -7.83 4.13 -19.83
N LYS A 31 -7.29 5.28 -20.23
CA LYS A 31 -5.86 5.59 -20.12
C LYS A 31 -5.32 5.43 -18.69
N GLN A 32 -6.09 5.85 -17.69
CA GLN A 32 -5.76 5.73 -16.27
C GLN A 32 -5.67 4.27 -15.83
N MET A 33 -6.64 3.46 -16.25
CA MET A 33 -6.65 2.02 -15.95
C MET A 33 -5.51 1.28 -16.66
N LEU A 34 -5.13 1.70 -17.88
CA LEU A 34 -3.94 1.16 -18.55
C LEU A 34 -2.65 1.42 -17.76
N VAL A 35 -2.50 2.60 -17.14
CA VAL A 35 -1.36 2.89 -16.26
C VAL A 35 -1.38 1.97 -15.04
N ALA A 36 -2.54 1.81 -14.39
CA ALA A 36 -2.67 0.91 -13.26
C ALA A 36 -2.31 -0.54 -13.63
N LEU A 37 -2.82 -1.04 -14.77
CA LEU A 37 -2.51 -2.40 -15.25
C LEU A 37 -1.02 -2.57 -15.60
N LYS A 38 -0.37 -1.56 -16.17
CA LYS A 38 1.08 -1.57 -16.42
C LYS A 38 1.86 -1.66 -15.11
N SER A 39 1.45 -0.92 -14.08
CA SER A 39 2.04 -0.99 -12.74
C SER A 39 1.86 -2.39 -12.12
N LEU A 40 0.67 -2.97 -12.22
CA LEU A 40 0.42 -4.35 -11.77
C LEU A 40 1.31 -5.35 -12.49
N LYS A 41 1.46 -5.23 -13.82
CA LYS A 41 2.39 -6.07 -14.59
C LYS A 41 3.84 -5.89 -14.14
N LYS A 42 4.27 -4.64 -13.90
CA LYS A 42 5.64 -4.33 -13.45
C LYS A 42 5.98 -4.99 -12.11
N TYR A 43 5.04 -4.98 -11.17
CA TYR A 43 5.25 -5.50 -9.81
C TYR A 43 4.68 -6.91 -9.59
N MET A 44 4.41 -7.67 -10.66
CA MET A 44 3.72 -8.96 -10.61
C MET A 44 4.40 -9.96 -9.66
N LYS A 45 5.73 -10.02 -9.65
CA LYS A 45 6.51 -10.89 -8.74
C LYS A 45 6.28 -10.57 -7.26
N HIS A 46 6.20 -9.28 -6.91
CA HIS A 46 5.92 -8.87 -5.53
C HIS A 46 4.47 -9.16 -5.14
N ILE A 47 3.55 -9.01 -6.09
CA ILE A 47 2.15 -9.36 -5.90
C ILE A 47 2.03 -10.87 -5.67
N GLU A 48 2.72 -11.72 -6.44
CA GLU A 48 2.75 -13.16 -6.20
C GLU A 48 3.19 -13.51 -4.78
N ASN A 49 4.24 -12.84 -4.28
CA ASN A 49 4.71 -13.03 -2.91
C ASN A 49 3.66 -12.61 -1.87
N MET A 50 2.88 -11.56 -2.15
CA MET A 50 1.77 -11.14 -1.29
C MET A 50 0.67 -12.20 -1.22
N PHE A 51 0.33 -12.87 -2.34
CA PHE A 51 -0.62 -13.98 -2.34
C PHE A 51 -0.11 -15.21 -1.56
N LYS A 52 1.20 -15.42 -1.47
CA LYS A 52 1.80 -16.52 -0.69
C LYS A 52 1.97 -16.18 0.79
N SER A 53 1.96 -14.90 1.14
CA SER A 53 2.26 -14.43 2.49
C SER A 53 1.00 -14.28 3.33
N ASN A 54 1.09 -14.62 4.61
CA ASN A 54 0.05 -14.35 5.60
C ASN A 54 0.24 -13.00 6.31
N ILE A 55 1.21 -12.19 5.89
CA ILE A 55 1.50 -10.89 6.50
C ILE A 55 0.42 -9.89 6.08
N THR A 56 -0.28 -9.33 7.06
CA THR A 56 -1.28 -8.28 6.84
C THR A 56 -0.61 -6.89 6.76
N ASN A 57 -1.23 -5.98 6.01
CA ASN A 57 -0.82 -4.57 6.00
C ASN A 57 -1.24 -3.81 7.27
N GLY A 58 -1.94 -4.45 8.21
CA GLY A 58 -2.56 -3.79 9.36
C GLY A 58 -1.56 -3.03 10.24
N LEU A 59 -0.38 -3.59 10.47
CA LEU A 59 0.68 -2.92 11.24
C LEU A 59 1.18 -1.65 10.53
N ILE A 60 1.45 -1.73 9.23
CA ILE A 60 1.93 -0.61 8.42
C ILE A 60 0.86 0.49 8.33
N GLU A 61 -0.39 0.10 8.12
CA GLU A 61 -1.53 1.02 8.09
C GLU A 61 -1.75 1.69 9.44
N GLY A 62 -1.67 0.94 10.53
CA GLY A 62 -1.74 1.47 11.90
C GLY A 62 -0.67 2.51 12.19
N LEU A 63 0.59 2.22 11.84
CA LEU A 63 1.69 3.17 11.96
C LEU A 63 1.48 4.43 11.11
N ASN A 64 1.08 4.26 9.84
CA ASN A 64 0.80 5.39 8.95
C ASN A 64 -0.36 6.27 9.47
N ASN A 65 -1.41 5.66 10.02
CA ASN A 65 -2.53 6.39 10.60
C ASN A 65 -2.11 7.15 11.87
N LYS A 66 -1.27 6.55 12.72
CA LYS A 66 -0.70 7.23 13.88
C LYS A 66 0.12 8.45 13.46
N ILE A 67 1.03 8.30 12.50
CA ILE A 67 1.86 9.39 11.97
C ILE A 67 0.98 10.52 11.39
N LYS A 68 -0.05 10.17 10.61
CA LYS A 68 -1.01 11.15 10.06
C LYS A 68 -1.77 11.88 11.17
N SER A 69 -2.20 11.18 12.22
CA SER A 69 -2.85 11.78 13.38
C SER A 69 -1.91 12.77 14.10
N ILE A 70 -0.66 12.40 14.34
CA ILE A 70 0.36 13.28 14.95
C ILE A 70 0.54 14.55 14.13
N LYS A 71 0.67 14.43 12.80
CA LYS A 71 0.81 15.58 11.91
C LYS A 71 -0.42 16.48 11.96
N ARG A 72 -1.63 15.90 11.97
CA ARG A 72 -2.90 16.65 11.99
C ARG A 72 -3.09 17.42 13.30
N THR A 73 -2.86 16.78 14.45
CA THR A 73 -3.03 17.41 15.77
C THR A 73 -2.05 18.55 16.00
N ALA A 74 -0.86 18.50 15.38
CA ALA A 74 0.12 19.57 15.46
C ALA A 74 -0.10 20.71 14.44
N PHE A 75 -1.13 20.61 13.58
CA PHE A 75 -1.36 21.52 12.44
C PHE A 75 -0.17 21.58 11.46
N GLY A 76 0.61 20.51 11.40
CA GLY A 76 1.85 20.43 10.63
C GLY A 76 3.10 20.66 11.49
N TYR A 77 4.26 20.36 10.91
CA TYR A 77 5.56 20.60 11.52
C TYR A 77 6.42 21.34 10.51
N SER A 78 7.00 22.46 10.91
CA SER A 78 7.94 23.21 10.07
C SER A 78 9.30 22.51 9.95
N ASN A 79 9.65 21.67 10.94
CA ASN A 79 10.91 20.93 10.98
C ASN A 79 10.66 19.42 11.04
N PHE A 80 11.20 18.68 10.06
CA PHE A 80 11.06 17.22 10.00
C PHE A 80 11.74 16.50 11.17
N SER A 81 12.84 17.01 11.70
CA SER A 81 13.51 16.45 12.88
C SER A 81 12.59 16.47 14.09
N ASN A 82 11.84 17.55 14.31
CA ASN A 82 10.87 17.65 15.39
C ASN A 82 9.68 16.70 15.17
N PHE A 83 9.21 16.57 13.93
CA PHE A 83 8.17 15.60 13.59
C PHE A 83 8.62 14.17 13.86
N LYS A 84 9.84 13.81 13.42
CA LYS A 84 10.44 12.49 13.66
C LYS A 84 10.59 12.22 15.15
N LYS A 85 11.12 13.16 15.93
CA LYS A 85 11.23 13.03 17.40
C LYS A 85 9.86 12.77 18.03
N ARG A 86 8.83 13.53 17.65
CA ARG A 86 7.47 13.31 18.17
C ARG A 86 6.93 11.92 17.85
N ILE A 87 7.12 11.44 16.61
CA ILE A 87 6.71 10.09 16.20
C ILE A 87 7.41 9.05 17.07
N LEU A 88 8.73 9.16 17.25
CA LEU A 88 9.52 8.18 18.00
C LEU A 88 9.17 8.16 19.49
N ILE A 89 8.94 9.33 20.09
CA ILE A 89 8.45 9.45 21.48
C ILE A 89 7.08 8.76 21.60
N GLN A 90 6.16 9.05 20.69
CA GLN A 90 4.81 8.52 20.77
C GLN A 90 4.70 7.04 20.39
N ALA A 91 5.69 6.50 19.68
CA ALA A 91 5.87 5.08 19.44
C ALA A 91 6.59 4.37 20.60
N GLY A 92 7.03 5.09 21.64
CA GLY A 92 7.76 4.54 22.78
C GLY A 92 9.20 4.10 22.45
N ILE A 93 9.76 4.55 21.33
CA ILE A 93 11.11 4.17 20.88
C ILE A 93 12.17 5.05 21.55
N ILE A 94 11.83 6.31 21.81
CA ILE A 94 12.70 7.26 22.52
C ILE A 94 11.98 7.72 23.79
N SER A 95 12.66 7.64 24.92
CA SER A 95 12.19 8.24 26.18
C SER A 95 12.50 9.73 26.22
N ILE A 96 11.60 10.50 26.83
CA ILE A 96 11.92 11.88 27.23
C ILE A 96 12.79 11.76 28.48
N SER A 97 14.07 12.07 28.37
CA SER A 97 14.89 12.32 29.56
C SER A 97 14.43 13.63 30.17
N ALA A 98 13.86 13.56 31.37
CA ALA A 98 13.51 14.73 32.18
C ALA A 98 14.78 15.35 32.79
#